data_AF-A0A239AHU1-F1
#
_entry.id   AF-A0A239AHU1-F1
#
_cell.length_a   1.000
_cell.length_b   1.000
_cell.length_c   1.000
_cell.angle_alpha   90.00
_cell.angle_beta   90.00
_cell.angle_gamma   90.00
#
_symmetry.space_group_name_H-M   'P 1'
#
loop_
_entity.id
_entity.type
_entity.pdbx_description
1 polymer ?
#
loop_
_entity_poly.entity_id
_entity_poly.type
_entity_poly.pdbx_seq_one_letter_code
_entity_poly.pdbx_strand_id
1 'polypeptide(L)'
;MRMRVVLFLLVICFVQGCATMHDVVQAKQDGSEGTTVTYEVKKAQAWDIAKTVFRWEGCDAIEEHPEQDYMLTSSGMNLVSWGTVMGAWVVPVDADHTRVTVVTKRRVTLNVATTLTEGTFQKRFAQAVEIVKSGQQLPALAPPSK
;
A
#
# COMPACT_ATOMS: atom_id res chain seq x y z
N MET A 1 9.38 39.81 -30.60
CA MET A 1 9.63 38.35 -30.70
C MET A 1 10.09 37.70 -29.38
N ARG A 2 10.49 38.45 -28.34
CA ARG A 2 10.90 37.90 -27.03
C ARG A 2 9.75 37.58 -26.06
N MET A 3 8.56 38.19 -26.24
CA MET A 3 7.42 38.05 -25.33
C MET A 3 6.57 36.77 -25.54
N ARG A 4 6.63 36.16 -26.73
CA ARG A 4 5.89 34.91 -27.03
C ARG A 4 6.58 33.65 -26.53
N VAL A 5 7.90 33.71 -26.30
CA VAL A 5 8.70 32.58 -25.80
C VAL A 5 8.51 32.40 -24.29
N VAL A 6 8.35 33.51 -23.55
CA VAL A 6 8.09 33.48 -22.10
C VAL A 6 6.72 32.88 -21.78
N LEU A 7 5.72 33.12 -22.62
CA LEU A 7 4.36 32.58 -22.43
C LEU A 7 4.29 31.06 -22.66
N PHE A 8 5.15 30.51 -23.55
CA PHE A 8 5.19 29.07 -23.84
C PHE A 8 5.91 28.26 -22.75
N LEU A 9 6.87 28.88 -22.05
CA LEU A 9 7.59 28.26 -20.93
C LEU A 9 6.76 28.16 -19.64
N LEU A 10 5.69 28.96 -19.51
CA LEU A 10 4.87 28.99 -18.30
C LEU A 10 3.76 27.92 -18.29
N VAL A 11 3.47 27.29 -19.43
CA VAL A 11 2.40 26.28 -19.58
C VAL A 11 2.86 24.87 -19.19
N ILE A 12 4.17 24.61 -19.14
CA ILE A 12 4.71 23.26 -18.89
C ILE A 12 4.73 22.90 -17.39
N CYS A 13 4.50 23.86 -16.48
CA CYS A 13 4.58 23.62 -15.04
C CYS A 13 3.31 23.07 -14.37
N PHE A 14 2.27 22.68 -15.12
CA PHE A 14 0.98 22.24 -14.57
C PHE A 14 0.69 20.74 -14.65
N VAL A 15 1.72 19.88 -14.76
CA VAL A 15 1.53 18.44 -14.60
C VAL A 15 1.69 18.07 -13.12
N GLN A 16 0.75 18.52 -12.28
CA GLN A 16 0.62 17.98 -10.94
C GLN A 16 0.07 16.55 -11.05
N GLY A 17 0.97 15.57 -10.95
CA GLY A 17 0.65 14.15 -11.08
C GLY A 17 -0.36 13.71 -10.02
N CYS A 18 -1.55 13.30 -10.46
CA CYS A 18 -2.43 12.48 -9.64
C CYS A 18 -1.75 11.13 -9.43
N ALA A 19 -1.45 10.76 -8.18
CA ALA A 19 -0.83 9.48 -7.89
C ALA A 19 -1.71 8.31 -8.38
N THR A 20 -1.25 7.55 -9.36
CA THR A 20 -1.92 6.39 -9.95
C THR A 20 -1.42 5.08 -9.32
N MET A 21 -2.08 3.96 -9.62
CA MET A 21 -1.57 2.62 -9.28
C MET A 21 -0.18 2.39 -9.89
N HIS A 22 0.06 2.94 -11.07
CA HIS A 22 1.34 2.89 -11.76
C HIS A 22 2.45 3.56 -10.94
N ASP A 23 2.17 4.69 -10.29
CA ASP A 23 3.16 5.40 -9.46
C ASP A 23 3.59 4.61 -8.21
N VAL A 24 2.74 3.71 -7.72
CA VAL A 24 3.03 2.82 -6.58
C VAL A 24 3.92 1.66 -7.01
N VAL A 25 3.63 1.07 -8.18
CA VAL A 25 4.51 0.06 -8.79
C VAL A 25 5.88 0.65 -9.14
N GLN A 26 5.89 1.83 -9.74
CA GLN A 26 7.11 2.54 -10.11
C GLN A 26 7.94 2.91 -8.88
N ALA A 27 7.33 3.41 -7.80
CA ALA A 27 8.05 3.69 -6.56
C ALA A 27 8.72 2.45 -5.95
N LYS A 28 8.07 1.28 -6.03
CA LYS A 28 8.67 0.02 -5.60
C LYS A 28 9.85 -0.39 -6.49
N GLN A 29 9.73 -0.19 -7.81
CA GLN A 29 10.75 -0.53 -8.81
C GLN A 29 11.98 0.38 -8.68
N ASP A 30 11.76 1.68 -8.48
CA ASP A 30 12.81 2.67 -8.30
C ASP A 30 13.45 2.58 -6.90
N GLY A 31 12.81 1.86 -5.96
CA GLY A 31 13.26 1.70 -4.57
C GLY A 31 13.24 3.01 -3.76
N SER A 32 12.56 4.03 -4.28
CA SER A 32 12.54 5.39 -3.72
C SER A 32 11.64 5.52 -2.49
N GLU A 33 10.64 4.64 -2.35
CA GLU A 33 9.66 4.64 -1.27
C GLU A 33 9.28 3.20 -0.86
N GLY A 34 8.68 3.06 0.32
CA GLY A 34 8.13 1.81 0.83
C GLY A 34 8.85 1.25 2.06
N THR A 35 8.05 0.73 2.99
CA THR A 35 8.53 0.07 4.20
C THR A 35 8.60 -1.44 3.97
N THR A 36 9.78 -2.02 4.18
CA THR A 36 10.03 -3.46 4.01
C THR A 36 10.32 -4.14 5.35
N VAL A 37 9.61 -5.23 5.63
CA VAL A 37 9.82 -6.07 6.82
C VAL A 37 9.78 -7.54 6.41
N THR A 38 10.65 -8.37 6.99
CA THR A 38 10.62 -9.83 6.79
C THR A 38 9.89 -10.49 7.96
N TYR A 39 8.95 -11.37 7.66
CA TYR A 39 8.17 -12.12 8.64
C TYR A 39 8.42 -13.62 8.47
N GLU A 40 8.50 -14.34 9.59
CA GLU A 40 8.59 -15.80 9.64
C GLU A 40 7.19 -16.41 9.46
N VAL A 41 6.69 -16.31 8.24
CA VAL A 41 5.46 -16.96 7.74
C VAL A 41 5.67 -17.36 6.29
N LYS A 42 4.95 -18.40 5.85
CA LYS A 42 4.96 -18.83 4.44
C LYS A 42 4.27 -17.80 3.55
N LYS A 43 4.64 -17.75 2.27
CA LYS A 43 4.06 -16.82 1.28
C LYS A 43 2.54 -16.82 1.27
N ALA A 44 1.91 -18.01 1.28
CA ALA A 44 0.46 -18.13 1.29
C ALA A 44 -0.19 -17.50 2.53
N GLN A 45 0.40 -17.73 3.71
CA GLN A 45 -0.06 -17.10 4.96
C GLN A 45 0.13 -15.58 4.92
N ALA A 46 1.29 -15.12 4.44
CA ALA A 46 1.57 -13.69 4.29
C ALA A 46 0.58 -13.01 3.32
N TRP A 47 0.18 -13.71 2.26
CA TRP A 47 -0.81 -13.24 1.28
C TRP A 47 -2.18 -13.05 1.93
N ASP A 48 -2.66 -14.05 2.68
CA ASP A 48 -3.94 -13.97 3.39
C ASP A 48 -3.93 -12.92 4.51
N ILE A 49 -2.79 -12.78 5.20
CA ILE A 49 -2.58 -11.71 6.17
C ILE A 49 -2.67 -10.34 5.49
N ALA A 50 -1.97 -10.12 4.38
CA ALA A 50 -1.99 -8.84 3.66
C ALA A 50 -3.41 -8.45 3.25
N LYS A 51 -4.18 -9.37 2.66
CA LYS A 51 -5.59 -9.15 2.32
C LYS A 51 -6.42 -8.78 3.54
N THR A 52 -6.24 -9.50 4.64
CA THR A 52 -6.99 -9.27 5.88
C THR A 52 -6.68 -7.90 6.46
N VAL A 53 -5.40 -7.51 6.48
CA VAL A 53 -4.97 -6.18 6.94
C VAL A 53 -5.57 -5.08 6.07
N PHE A 54 -5.62 -5.25 4.75
CA PHE A 54 -6.31 -4.31 3.87
C PHE A 54 -7.79 -4.18 4.24
N ARG A 55 -8.48 -5.30 4.48
CA ARG A 55 -9.90 -5.29 4.89
C ARG A 55 -10.09 -4.60 6.25
N TRP A 56 -9.22 -4.85 7.21
CA TRP A 56 -9.23 -4.19 8.52
C TRP A 56 -9.09 -2.67 8.42
N GLU A 57 -8.39 -2.19 7.39
CA GLU A 57 -8.19 -0.78 7.11
C GLU A 57 -9.25 -0.19 6.15
N GLY A 58 -10.33 -0.94 5.89
CA GLY A 58 -11.48 -0.48 5.09
C GLY A 58 -11.27 -0.53 3.58
N CYS A 59 -10.28 -1.27 3.11
CA CYS A 59 -10.05 -1.49 1.68
C CYS A 59 -10.91 -2.65 1.16
N ASP A 60 -12.01 -2.32 0.48
CA ASP A 60 -12.92 -3.35 -0.04
C ASP A 60 -12.60 -3.87 -1.45
N ALA A 61 -11.89 -3.06 -2.24
CA ALA A 61 -11.41 -3.46 -3.56
C ALA A 61 -9.91 -3.76 -3.46
N ILE A 62 -9.55 -5.04 -3.58
CA ILE A 62 -8.17 -5.51 -3.59
C ILE A 62 -7.95 -6.17 -4.94
N GLU A 63 -7.02 -5.63 -5.71
CA GLU A 63 -6.55 -6.20 -6.96
C GLU A 63 -5.35 -7.10 -6.66
N GLU A 64 -5.51 -8.40 -6.92
CA GLU A 64 -4.50 -9.41 -6.62
C GLU A 64 -3.72 -9.74 -7.89
N HIS A 65 -2.38 -9.70 -7.80
CA HIS A 65 -1.47 -10.12 -8.86
C HIS A 65 -0.52 -11.21 -8.32
N PRO A 66 -1.03 -12.41 -8.03
CA PRO A 66 -0.25 -13.48 -7.39
C PRO A 66 0.96 -13.93 -8.23
N GLU A 67 0.85 -13.87 -9.55
CA GLU A 67 1.95 -14.17 -10.49
C GLU A 67 3.09 -13.14 -10.45
N GLN A 68 2.82 -11.97 -9.86
CA GLN A 68 3.77 -10.86 -9.77
C GLN A 68 4.11 -10.53 -8.30
N ASP A 69 3.67 -11.36 -7.35
CA ASP A 69 3.92 -11.23 -5.92
C ASP A 69 3.40 -9.95 -5.28
N TYR A 70 2.37 -9.31 -5.82
CA TYR A 70 1.81 -8.11 -5.20
C TYR A 70 0.29 -8.00 -5.29
N MET A 71 -0.26 -7.16 -4.43
CA MET A 71 -1.65 -6.74 -4.49
C MET A 71 -1.74 -5.23 -4.30
N LEU A 72 -2.72 -4.63 -4.95
CA LEU A 72 -2.97 -3.21 -4.90
C LEU A 72 -4.37 -2.93 -4.38
N THR A 73 -4.54 -1.79 -3.73
CA THR A 73 -5.83 -1.36 -3.26
C THR A 73 -5.94 0.16 -3.25
N SER A 74 -7.17 0.64 -3.18
CA SER A 74 -7.46 2.04 -2.92
C SER A 74 -8.49 2.18 -1.80
N SER A 75 -8.27 3.14 -0.90
CA SER A 75 -9.22 3.51 0.16
C SER A 75 -9.69 4.96 0.01
N GLY A 76 -10.91 5.25 0.45
CA GLY A 76 -11.40 6.63 0.58
C GLY A 76 -12.04 7.24 -0.67
N MET A 77 -12.85 6.47 -1.41
CA MET A 77 -13.68 6.97 -2.52
C MET A 77 -14.87 7.79 -1.97
N ASN A 78 -14.58 8.96 -1.40
CA ASN A 78 -15.55 9.98 -1.02
C ASN A 78 -15.38 11.20 -1.93
N LEU A 79 -16.48 11.91 -2.25
CA LEU A 79 -16.61 13.01 -3.24
C LEU A 79 -15.54 14.13 -3.25
N VAL A 80 -14.68 14.21 -2.24
CA VAL A 80 -13.65 15.26 -2.04
C VAL A 80 -12.22 14.68 -1.97
N SER A 81 -12.08 13.37 -1.78
CA SER A 81 -10.81 12.68 -1.59
C SER A 81 -10.57 11.78 -2.80
N TRP A 82 -9.52 12.05 -3.58
CA TRP A 82 -9.11 11.18 -4.68
C TRP A 82 -8.60 9.80 -4.21
N GLY A 83 -8.66 9.50 -2.91
CA GLY A 83 -8.30 8.22 -2.30
C GLY A 83 -6.82 8.10 -1.93
N THR A 84 -6.48 7.03 -1.22
CA THR A 84 -5.09 6.58 -1.00
C THR A 84 -4.89 5.31 -1.80
N VAL A 85 -3.79 5.21 -2.53
CA VAL A 85 -3.38 3.98 -3.19
C VAL A 85 -2.32 3.30 -2.36
N MET A 86 -2.48 2.01 -2.10
CA MET A 86 -1.50 1.21 -1.38
C MET A 86 -1.22 -0.08 -2.15
N GLY A 87 0.05 -0.48 -2.15
CA GLY A 87 0.49 -1.78 -2.66
C GLY A 87 1.24 -2.56 -1.60
N ALA A 88 1.01 -3.87 -1.56
CA ALA A 88 1.79 -4.80 -0.75
C ALA A 88 2.43 -5.85 -1.66
N TRP A 89 3.75 -5.98 -1.57
CA TRP A 89 4.54 -7.02 -2.23
C TRP A 89 4.88 -8.09 -1.21
N VAL A 90 4.59 -9.33 -1.54
CA VAL A 90 4.70 -10.51 -0.68
C VAL A 90 5.63 -11.50 -1.37
N VAL A 91 6.93 -11.35 -1.12
CA VAL A 91 7.98 -12.09 -1.82
C VAL A 91 8.62 -13.11 -0.88
N PRO A 92 8.64 -14.42 -1.21
CA PRO A 92 9.31 -15.41 -0.37
C PRO A 92 10.81 -15.14 -0.33
N VAL A 93 11.40 -15.21 0.87
CA VAL A 93 12.86 -15.21 1.06
C VAL A 93 13.37 -16.64 1.08
N ASP A 94 12.65 -17.53 1.77
CA ASP A 94 12.85 -18.97 1.81
C ASP A 94 11.51 -19.68 2.07
N ALA A 95 11.55 -20.94 2.50
CA ALA A 95 10.34 -21.75 2.72
C ALA A 95 9.45 -21.25 3.87
N ASP A 96 10.02 -20.58 4.87
CA ASP A 96 9.34 -20.17 6.10
C ASP A 96 9.39 -18.66 6.36
N HIS A 97 10.15 -17.92 5.54
CA HIS A 97 10.26 -16.46 5.63
C HIS A 97 9.72 -15.77 4.38
N THR A 98 8.95 -14.71 4.60
CA THR A 98 8.38 -13.87 3.55
C THR A 98 8.71 -12.41 3.81
N ARG A 99 9.23 -11.74 2.78
CA ARG A 99 9.48 -10.30 2.79
C ARG A 99 8.22 -9.58 2.32
N VAL A 100 7.76 -8.64 3.13
CA VAL A 100 6.59 -7.82 2.87
C VAL A 100 7.02 -6.36 2.72
N THR A 101 6.90 -5.84 1.51
CA THR A 101 7.11 -4.41 1.23
C THR A 101 5.77 -3.74 1.00
N VAL A 102 5.56 -2.59 1.63
CA VAL A 102 4.33 -1.82 1.52
C VAL A 102 4.68 -0.44 1.04
N VAL A 103 4.00 0.02 0.00
CA VAL A 103 4.15 1.37 -0.54
C VAL A 103 2.80 2.06 -0.46
N THR A 104 2.78 3.27 0.09
CA THR A 104 1.56 4.09 0.16
C THR A 104 1.74 5.40 -0.57
N LYS A 105 0.89 5.69 -1.55
CA LYS A 105 0.82 7.02 -2.17
C LYS A 105 -0.53 7.67 -1.91
N ARG A 106 -0.47 8.85 -1.29
CA ARG A 106 -1.65 9.71 -1.09
C ARG A 106 -1.88 10.50 -2.36
N ARG A 107 -3.11 10.49 -2.90
CA ARG A 107 -3.45 11.30 -4.09
C ARG A 107 -3.66 12.77 -3.77
N VAL A 108 -3.91 13.14 -2.50
CA VAL A 108 -4.04 14.53 -2.05
C VAL A 108 -3.43 14.71 -0.65
N THR A 109 -2.63 15.76 -0.47
CA THR A 109 -1.91 16.11 0.77
C THR A 109 -2.80 16.57 1.93
N LEU A 110 -4.09 16.83 1.69
CA LEU A 110 -5.03 17.44 2.65
C LEU A 110 -5.84 16.42 3.48
N ASN A 111 -5.68 15.11 3.25
CA ASN A 111 -6.37 14.10 4.04
C ASN A 111 -5.63 13.85 5.37
N VAL A 112 -5.97 14.65 6.39
CA VAL A 112 -5.44 14.57 7.77
C VAL A 112 -5.93 13.30 8.51
N ALA A 113 -6.86 12.53 7.92
CA ALA A 113 -7.53 11.38 8.56
C ALA A 113 -7.43 10.07 7.76
N THR A 114 -6.25 9.69 7.26
CA THR A 114 -6.03 8.32 6.75
C THR A 114 -5.35 7.47 7.81
N THR A 115 -6.03 6.41 8.29
CA THR A 115 -5.44 5.40 9.20
C THR A 115 -4.48 4.48 8.45
N LEU A 116 -4.62 4.37 7.13
CA LEU A 116 -3.82 3.51 6.27
C LEU A 116 -2.50 4.19 5.89
N THR A 117 -1.42 3.79 6.55
CA THR A 117 -0.03 4.18 6.31
C THR A 117 0.83 2.92 6.25
N GLU A 118 2.04 3.00 5.72
CA GLU A 118 2.97 1.86 5.73
C GLU A 118 3.21 1.35 7.16
N GLY A 119 3.38 2.26 8.13
CA GLY A 119 3.61 1.89 9.53
C GLY A 119 2.40 1.23 10.20
N THR A 120 1.18 1.71 9.95
CA THR A 120 -0.03 1.08 10.49
C THR A 120 -0.28 -0.28 9.85
N PHE A 121 -0.07 -0.41 8.54
CA PHE A 121 -0.11 -1.70 7.86
C PHE A 121 0.88 -2.69 8.49
N GLN A 122 2.16 -2.32 8.64
CA GLN A 122 3.17 -3.24 9.17
C GLN A 122 2.89 -3.62 10.63
N LYS A 123 2.32 -2.72 11.44
CA LYS A 123 1.84 -3.04 12.80
C LYS A 123 0.70 -4.07 12.77
N ARG A 124 -0.29 -3.88 11.91
CA ARG A 124 -1.41 -4.82 11.74
C ARG A 124 -0.95 -6.16 11.20
N PHE A 125 0.00 -6.15 10.27
CA PHE A 125 0.61 -7.35 9.71
C PHE A 125 1.32 -8.15 10.80
N ALA A 126 2.15 -7.49 11.63
CA ALA A 126 2.80 -8.15 12.76
C ALA A 126 1.79 -8.76 13.75
N GLN A 127 0.71 -8.05 14.09
CA GLN A 127 -0.35 -8.59 14.94
C GLN A 127 -1.01 -9.83 14.33
N ALA A 128 -1.30 -9.80 13.03
CA ALA A 128 -1.89 -10.93 12.32
C ALA A 128 -0.94 -12.14 12.24
N VAL A 129 0.37 -11.91 12.08
CA VAL A 129 1.39 -12.97 12.16
C VAL A 129 1.35 -13.66 13.52
N GLU A 130 1.30 -12.91 14.62
CA GLU A 130 1.21 -13.49 15.97
C GLU A 130 -0.07 -14.33 16.16
N ILE A 131 -1.21 -13.87 15.65
CA ILE A 131 -2.48 -14.62 15.67
C ILE A 131 -2.32 -15.96 14.93
N VAL A 132 -1.79 -15.93 13.71
CA VAL A 132 -1.61 -17.14 12.90
C VAL A 132 -0.59 -18.10 13.53
N LYS A 133 0.51 -17.58 14.08
CA LYS A 133 1.51 -18.38 14.81
C LYS A 133 0.95 -19.04 16.06
N SER A 134 -0.05 -18.44 16.70
CA SER A 134 -0.78 -19.05 17.83
C SER A 134 -1.78 -20.14 17.41
N GLY A 135 -1.89 -20.45 16.12
CA GLY A 135 -2.83 -21.42 15.58
C GLY A 135 -4.28 -20.92 15.48
N GLN A 136 -4.49 -19.61 15.69
CA GLN A 136 -5.80 -18.98 15.58
C GLN A 136 -6.07 -18.52 14.15
N GLN A 137 -7.35 -18.50 13.77
CA GLN A 137 -7.78 -17.88 12.52
C GLN A 137 -7.79 -16.36 12.64
N LEU A 138 -7.47 -15.67 11.55
CA LEU A 138 -7.55 -14.21 11.50
C LEU A 138 -9.01 -13.75 11.70
N PRO A 139 -9.27 -12.83 12.64
CA PRO A 139 -10.62 -12.31 12.87
C PRO A 139 -11.09 -11.42 11.71
N ALA A 140 -12.41 -11.38 11.51
CA ALA A 140 -13.02 -10.52 10.50
C ALA A 140 -12.84 -9.01 10.79
N LEU A 141 -12.75 -8.64 12.07
CA LEU A 141 -12.53 -7.26 12.53
C LEU A 141 -11.13 -7.11 13.10
N ALA A 142 -10.55 -5.92 12.91
CA ALA A 142 -9.24 -5.58 13.43
C ALA A 142 -9.22 -5.73 14.97
N PRO A 143 -8.24 -6.46 15.54
CA PRO A 143 -8.03 -6.46 16.99
C PRO A 143 -7.79 -5.04 17.51
N PRO A 144 -8.02 -4.76 18.81
CA PRO A 144 -7.59 -3.49 19.40
C PRO A 144 -6.09 -3.30 19.20
N SER A 145 -5.67 -2.09 18.82
CA SER A 145 -4.24 -1.76 18.75
C SER A 145 -3.66 -1.82 20.16
N LYS A 146 -2.69 -2.71 20.39
CA LYS A 146 -1.89 -2.71 21.62
C LYS A 146 -1.04 -1.43 21.72
#